data_AF-A0A8B8FL75-F1
#
_entry.id   AF-A0A8B8FL75-F1
#
_cell.length_a   1.000
_cell.length_b   1.000
_cell.length_c   1.000
_cell.angle_alpha   90.00
_cell.angle_beta   90.00
_cell.angle_gamma   90.00
#
_symmetry.space_group_name_H-M   'P 1'
#
loop_
_entity.id
_entity.type
_entity.pdbx_description
1 polymer ?
#
loop_
_entity_poly.entity_id
_entity_poly.type
_entity_poly.pdbx_seq_one_letter_code
_entity_poly.pdbx_strand_id
1 'polypeptide(L)'
;MNKRDEQYNELKNVHSIALVLDRKNRILNREIISLSQQVVQHERTLDTTKKNLLRLEENFCKKEGKSSELLNENEYLRHSYIVELKENEKQSLEHANQLKLLKNELNEIKNLCAEKERESLSWETKVQTLVEYKNKIKLKDSDLSYIETKKKEIHRMQIREKQLKKESKKIMKNLELSLLRHTSIYNKAVSKFDSLKGNKINIQSFLKKLENLRSAIEKKKKECEGLTTCANNLQHNKLELECKVASLNVKTTNVEKDISDLTATIKDLGVTKMKNVYELSYKQSYAKFLEEVNNDKYRMVIKNESKMNDELAAGLKINSDLTSVVEALKNDFPNLNIQITRMLFILKSIGS
;
A
#
# COMPACT_ATOMS: atom_id res chain seq x y z
N MET A 1 38.36 116.15 83.42
CA MET A 1 37.74 114.91 83.91
C MET A 1 36.99 114.26 82.74
N ASN A 2 37.72 113.72 81.73
CA ASN A 2 37.12 113.21 80.48
C ASN A 2 37.93 112.09 79.79
N LYS A 3 39.28 112.10 79.87
CA LYS A 3 40.13 111.05 79.24
C LYS A 3 39.99 109.66 79.84
N ARG A 4 39.71 109.56 81.16
CA ARG A 4 39.63 108.27 81.86
C ARG A 4 38.34 107.51 81.52
N ASP A 5 37.25 108.24 81.31
CA ASP A 5 35.95 107.68 80.95
C ASP A 5 35.90 107.28 79.47
N GLU A 6 36.57 108.01 78.57
CA GLU A 6 36.78 107.59 77.18
C GLU A 6 37.61 106.30 77.09
N GLN A 7 38.74 106.22 77.80
CA GLN A 7 39.57 105.02 77.85
C GLN A 7 38.82 103.82 78.44
N TYR A 8 37.97 104.03 79.44
CA TYR A 8 37.13 102.98 80.02
C TYR A 8 36.06 102.48 79.04
N ASN A 9 35.42 103.38 78.28
CA ASN A 9 34.44 103.03 77.27
C ASN A 9 35.07 102.30 76.06
N GLU A 10 36.26 102.72 75.62
CA GLU A 10 37.04 102.00 74.60
C GLU A 10 37.42 100.60 75.07
N LEU A 11 37.89 100.46 76.32
CA LEU A 11 38.23 99.15 76.90
C LEU A 11 37.00 98.23 77.00
N LYS A 12 35.84 98.78 77.37
CA LYS A 12 34.56 98.05 77.42
C LYS A 12 34.10 97.62 76.02
N ASN A 13 34.26 98.47 75.00
CA ASN A 13 33.96 98.14 73.61
C ASN A 13 34.90 97.06 73.06
N VAL A 14 36.20 97.16 73.32
CA VAL A 14 37.19 96.13 72.94
C VAL A 14 36.88 94.80 73.62
N HIS A 15 36.51 94.81 74.91
CA HIS A 15 36.10 93.60 75.62
C HIS A 15 34.83 92.98 75.03
N SER A 16 33.84 93.80 74.68
CA SER A 16 32.62 93.33 73.99
C SER A 16 32.94 92.74 72.62
N ILE A 17 33.83 93.36 71.84
CA ILE A 17 34.28 92.86 70.54
C ILE A 17 35.03 91.53 70.72
N ALA A 18 35.92 91.42 71.71
CA ALA A 18 36.65 90.19 72.02
C ALA A 18 35.71 89.03 72.37
N LEU A 19 34.67 89.27 73.18
CA LEU A 19 33.66 88.25 73.51
C LEU A 19 32.85 87.79 72.27
N VAL A 20 32.52 88.72 71.36
CA VAL A 20 31.84 88.39 70.10
C VAL A 20 32.76 87.59 69.18
N LEU A 21 34.04 87.95 69.08
CA LEU A 21 35.04 87.22 68.31
C LEU A 21 35.28 85.82 68.89
N ASP A 22 35.39 85.68 70.21
CA ASP A 22 35.51 84.38 70.88
C ASP A 22 34.29 83.49 70.61
N ARG A 23 33.08 84.06 70.65
CA ARG A 23 31.87 83.32 70.30
C ARG A 23 31.88 82.85 68.85
N LYS A 24 32.26 83.71 67.90
CA LYS A 24 32.40 83.35 66.48
C LYS A 24 33.47 82.27 66.28
N ASN A 25 34.63 82.40 66.93
CA ASN A 25 35.69 81.39 66.90
C ASN A 25 35.22 80.04 67.45
N ARG A 26 34.45 80.01 68.55
CA ARG A 26 33.87 78.77 69.07
C ARG A 26 32.88 78.13 68.10
N ILE A 27 32.08 78.92 67.39
CA ILE A 27 31.14 78.41 66.38
C ILE A 27 31.90 77.83 65.19
N LEU A 28 32.86 78.59 64.64
CA LEU A 28 33.70 78.13 63.53
C LEU A 28 34.49 76.88 63.90
N ASN A 29 35.06 76.80 65.11
CA ASN A 29 35.77 75.60 65.57
C ASN A 29 34.85 74.38 65.66
N ARG A 30 33.60 74.55 66.10
CA ARG A 30 32.62 73.44 66.11
C ARG A 30 32.27 73.00 64.69
N GLU A 31 32.10 73.95 63.77
CA GLU A 31 31.82 73.67 62.37
C GLU A 31 32.98 72.95 61.68
N ILE A 32 34.23 73.40 61.92
CA ILE A 32 35.45 72.74 61.44
C ILE A 32 35.53 71.29 61.96
N ILE A 33 35.25 71.06 63.25
CA ILE A 33 35.26 69.71 63.82
C ILE A 33 34.17 68.83 63.19
N SER A 34 32.96 69.37 63.01
CA SER A 34 31.85 68.65 62.37
C SER A 34 32.18 68.28 60.92
N LEU A 35 32.70 69.23 60.14
CA LEU A 35 33.11 69.00 58.75
C LEU A 35 34.26 67.99 58.67
N SER A 36 35.24 68.07 59.56
CA SER A 36 36.33 67.09 59.65
C SER A 36 35.81 65.68 59.94
N GLN A 37 34.85 65.54 60.84
CA GLN A 37 34.20 64.25 61.12
C GLN A 37 33.42 63.71 59.90
N GLN A 38 32.73 64.59 59.16
CA GLN A 38 32.02 64.20 57.93
C GLN A 38 33.00 63.75 56.84
N VAL A 39 34.13 64.43 56.66
CA VAL A 39 35.18 64.02 55.70
C VAL A 39 35.68 62.61 56.02
N VAL A 40 36.03 62.32 57.28
CA VAL A 40 36.48 60.98 57.69
C VAL A 40 35.39 59.92 57.47
N GLN A 41 34.13 60.26 57.71
CA GLN A 41 33.02 59.34 57.43
C GLN A 41 32.89 59.08 55.93
N HIS A 42 32.98 60.11 55.10
CA HIS A 42 32.93 59.98 53.64
C HIS A 42 34.10 59.15 53.09
N GLU A 43 35.31 59.34 53.58
CA GLU A 43 36.48 58.53 53.22
C GLU A 43 36.25 57.04 53.53
N ARG A 44 35.73 56.72 54.72
CA ARG A 44 35.41 55.33 55.10
C ARG A 44 34.33 54.73 54.20
N THR A 45 33.29 55.50 53.88
CA THR A 45 32.25 55.03 52.94
C THR A 45 32.82 54.82 51.54
N LEU A 46 33.69 55.73 51.08
CA LEU A 46 34.34 55.63 49.78
C LEU A 46 35.21 54.37 49.70
N ASP A 47 36.02 54.10 50.72
CA ASP A 47 36.85 52.88 50.76
C ASP A 47 36.02 51.60 50.78
N THR A 48 34.89 51.61 51.49
CA THR A 48 33.96 50.48 51.50
C THR A 48 33.33 50.27 50.12
N THR A 49 32.90 51.35 49.46
CA THR A 49 32.36 51.26 48.10
C THR A 49 33.39 50.80 47.08
N LYS A 50 34.65 51.25 47.17
CA LYS A 50 35.75 50.80 46.32
C LYS A 50 36.00 49.30 46.47
N LYS A 51 36.06 48.79 47.71
CA LYS A 51 36.21 47.34 47.96
C LYS A 51 35.04 46.53 47.40
N ASN A 52 33.82 47.04 47.55
CA ASN A 52 32.63 46.40 46.98
C ASN A 52 32.67 46.39 45.45
N LEU A 53 33.12 47.49 44.83
CA LEU A 53 33.26 47.60 43.38
C LEU A 53 34.29 46.59 42.84
N LEU A 54 35.47 46.50 43.45
CA LEU A 54 36.47 45.50 43.06
C LEU A 54 35.95 44.06 43.16
N ARG A 55 35.19 43.75 44.23
CA ARG A 55 34.57 42.43 44.38
C ARG A 55 33.50 42.17 43.32
N LEU A 56 32.74 43.18 42.92
CA LEU A 56 31.76 43.06 41.85
C LEU A 56 32.44 42.84 40.49
N GLU A 57 33.53 43.55 40.20
CA GLU A 57 34.33 43.36 38.99
C GLU A 57 34.93 41.95 38.92
N GLU A 58 35.52 41.46 40.00
CA GLU A 58 36.05 40.09 40.03
C GLU A 58 34.96 39.03 39.79
N ASN A 59 33.78 39.23 40.39
CA ASN A 59 32.63 38.35 40.16
C ASN A 59 32.10 38.45 38.73
N PHE A 60 32.15 39.63 38.12
CA PHE A 60 31.75 39.85 36.74
C PHE A 60 32.66 39.09 35.79
N CYS A 61 33.99 39.25 35.92
CA CYS A 61 34.96 38.52 35.10
C CYS A 61 34.80 36.99 35.24
N LYS A 62 34.56 36.48 36.45
CA LYS A 62 34.30 35.04 36.67
C LYS A 62 33.02 34.57 35.98
N LYS A 63 31.95 35.37 36.01
CA LYS A 63 30.69 35.05 35.34
C LYS A 63 30.81 35.11 33.83
N GLU A 64 31.55 36.08 33.30
CA GLU A 64 31.83 36.22 31.88
C GLU A 64 32.63 35.02 31.34
N GLY A 65 33.68 34.60 32.05
CA GLY A 65 34.45 33.40 31.72
C GLY A 65 33.57 32.15 31.69
N LYS A 66 32.78 31.92 32.75
CA LYS A 66 31.84 30.79 32.80
C LYS A 66 30.76 30.85 31.69
N SER A 67 30.31 32.05 31.34
CA SER A 67 29.35 32.23 30.23
C SER A 67 29.98 31.85 28.90
N SER A 68 31.24 32.24 28.66
CA SER A 68 31.97 31.86 27.44
C SER A 68 32.22 30.35 27.35
N GLU A 69 32.56 29.71 28.47
CA GLU A 69 32.73 28.24 28.54
C GLU A 69 31.43 27.50 28.17
N LEU A 70 30.30 27.91 28.77
CA LEU A 70 29.00 27.31 28.49
C LEU A 70 28.55 27.54 27.04
N LEU A 71 28.86 28.69 26.44
CA LEU A 71 28.59 28.95 25.03
C LEU A 71 29.40 28.02 24.13
N ASN A 72 30.70 27.88 24.39
CA ASN A 72 31.57 26.97 23.63
C ASN A 72 31.12 25.50 23.77
N GLU A 73 30.73 25.07 24.97
CA GLU A 73 30.19 23.73 25.18
C GLU A 73 28.87 23.52 24.41
N ASN A 74 27.99 24.52 24.41
CA ASN A 74 26.73 24.46 23.66
C ASN A 74 26.98 24.36 22.15
N GLU A 75 27.93 25.11 21.61
CA GLU A 75 28.32 25.04 20.20
C GLU A 75 28.90 23.67 19.84
N TYR A 76 29.78 23.12 20.68
CA TYR A 76 30.32 21.77 20.50
C TYR A 76 29.22 20.71 20.49
N LEU A 77 28.31 20.75 21.46
CA LEU A 77 27.18 19.82 21.53
C LEU A 77 26.28 19.93 20.30
N ARG A 78 25.94 21.15 19.87
CA ARG A 78 25.17 21.37 18.63
C ARG A 78 25.87 20.75 17.42
N HIS A 79 27.17 20.94 17.29
CA HIS A 79 27.93 20.38 16.18
C HIS A 79 27.94 18.85 16.23
N SER A 80 28.19 18.26 17.40
CA SER A 80 28.14 16.81 17.60
C SER A 80 26.78 16.22 17.23
N TYR A 81 25.68 16.83 17.68
CA TYR A 81 24.33 16.38 17.33
C TYR A 81 24.03 16.50 15.84
N ILE A 82 24.49 17.57 15.17
CA ILE A 82 24.31 17.72 13.73
C ILE A 82 25.06 16.62 12.96
N VAL A 83 26.27 16.26 13.39
CA VAL A 83 27.04 15.17 12.76
C VAL A 83 26.34 13.83 12.96
N GLU A 84 25.89 13.54 14.18
CA GLU A 84 25.16 12.30 14.49
C GLU A 84 23.84 12.19 13.69
N LEU A 85 23.10 13.30 13.58
CA LEU A 85 21.89 13.34 12.75
C LEU A 85 22.18 13.05 11.29
N LYS A 86 23.23 13.64 10.71
CA LYS A 86 23.60 13.40 9.31
C LYS A 86 24.03 11.95 9.06
N GLU A 87 24.73 11.33 10.00
CA GLU A 87 25.12 9.92 9.88
C GLU A 87 23.90 9.00 9.98
N ASN A 88 22.97 9.27 10.91
CA ASN A 88 21.71 8.54 11.02
C ASN A 88 20.84 8.69 9.76
N GLU A 89 20.76 9.89 9.18
CA GLU A 89 20.05 10.14 7.91
C GLU A 89 20.68 9.32 6.76
N LYS A 90 22.01 9.28 6.69
CA LYS A 90 22.73 8.48 5.69
C LYS A 90 22.45 6.99 5.84
N GLN A 91 22.49 6.46 7.07
CA GLN A 91 22.18 5.06 7.36
C GLN A 91 20.71 4.73 7.02
N SER A 92 19.78 5.61 7.36
CA SER A 92 18.37 5.47 7.01
C SER A 92 18.16 5.39 5.49
N LEU A 93 18.87 6.23 4.72
CA LEU A 93 18.82 6.22 3.26
C LEU A 93 19.44 4.94 2.68
N GLU A 94 20.53 4.44 3.26
CA GLU A 94 21.14 3.17 2.87
C GLU A 94 20.20 1.98 3.10
N HIS A 95 19.56 1.91 4.27
CA HIS A 95 18.55 0.89 4.57
C HIS A 95 17.34 0.98 3.64
N ALA A 96 16.88 2.19 3.30
CA ALA A 96 15.80 2.38 2.34
C ALA A 96 16.17 1.86 0.93
N ASN A 97 17.42 2.06 0.50
CA ASN A 97 17.93 1.52 -0.76
C ASN A 97 18.04 -0.01 -0.73
N GLN A 98 18.54 -0.59 0.36
CA GLN A 98 18.60 -2.04 0.55
C GLN A 98 17.20 -2.68 0.51
N LEU A 99 16.21 -2.06 1.17
CA LEU A 99 14.81 -2.49 1.11
C LEU A 99 14.25 -2.45 -0.31
N LYS A 100 14.60 -1.42 -1.09
CA LYS A 100 14.19 -1.31 -2.49
C LYS A 100 14.79 -2.43 -3.34
N LEU A 101 16.07 -2.76 -3.15
CA LEU A 101 16.73 -3.86 -3.85
C LEU A 101 16.09 -5.21 -3.48
N LEU A 102 15.92 -5.50 -2.20
CA LEU A 102 15.28 -6.74 -1.73
C LEU A 102 13.84 -6.87 -2.24
N LYS A 103 13.09 -5.76 -2.35
CA LYS A 103 11.74 -5.78 -2.92
C LYS A 103 11.74 -6.11 -4.42
N ASN A 104 12.74 -5.63 -5.16
CA ASN A 104 12.90 -5.97 -6.56
C ASN A 104 13.26 -7.45 -6.73
N GLU A 105 14.25 -7.95 -5.97
CA GLU A 105 14.63 -9.37 -5.97
C GLU A 105 13.46 -10.29 -5.61
N LEU A 106 12.66 -9.92 -4.60
CA LEU A 106 11.44 -10.65 -4.22
C LEU A 106 10.45 -10.72 -5.39
N ASN A 107 10.27 -9.62 -6.12
CA ASN A 107 9.36 -9.57 -7.26
C ASN A 107 9.87 -10.41 -8.44
N GLU A 108 11.18 -10.41 -8.69
CA GLU A 108 11.83 -11.26 -9.68
C GLU A 108 11.66 -12.74 -9.34
N ILE A 109 11.93 -13.14 -8.10
CA ILE A 109 11.74 -14.52 -7.62
C ILE A 109 10.27 -14.93 -7.74
N LYS A 110 9.33 -14.04 -7.40
CA LYS A 110 7.90 -14.30 -7.54
C LYS A 110 7.49 -14.55 -9.00
N ASN A 111 8.03 -13.77 -9.93
CA ASN A 111 7.78 -13.96 -11.36
C ASN A 111 8.36 -15.29 -11.86
N LEU A 112 9.59 -15.61 -11.47
CA LEU A 112 10.24 -16.89 -11.78
C LEU A 112 9.45 -18.08 -11.22
N CYS A 113 8.92 -17.95 -10.00
CA CYS A 113 8.08 -18.98 -9.39
C CYS A 113 6.80 -19.20 -10.21
N ALA A 114 6.10 -18.12 -10.59
CA ALA A 114 4.91 -18.20 -11.43
C ALA A 114 5.20 -18.79 -12.84
N GLU A 115 6.39 -18.55 -13.40
CA GLU A 115 6.84 -19.21 -14.63
C GLU A 115 7.05 -20.71 -14.43
N LYS A 116 7.71 -21.11 -13.34
CA LYS A 116 7.95 -22.52 -13.03
C LYS A 116 6.67 -23.28 -12.70
N GLU A 117 5.70 -22.65 -12.05
CA GLU A 117 4.36 -23.22 -11.84
C GLU A 117 3.64 -23.46 -13.17
N ARG A 118 3.68 -22.49 -14.10
CA ARG A 118 3.12 -22.66 -15.46
C ARG A 118 3.80 -23.79 -16.22
N GLU A 119 5.12 -23.89 -16.14
CA GLU A 119 5.89 -24.98 -16.74
C GLU A 119 5.51 -26.33 -16.13
N SER A 120 5.39 -26.41 -14.80
CA SER A 120 4.95 -27.61 -14.07
C SER A 120 3.57 -28.07 -14.52
N LEU A 121 2.59 -27.17 -14.59
CA LEU A 121 1.23 -27.47 -15.09
C LEU A 121 1.25 -27.96 -16.55
N SER A 122 2.13 -27.39 -17.39
CA SER A 122 2.30 -27.88 -18.77
C SER A 122 2.85 -29.31 -18.81
N TRP A 123 3.79 -29.65 -17.93
CA TRP A 123 4.29 -31.02 -17.81
C TRP A 123 3.25 -31.99 -17.26
N GLU A 124 2.49 -31.56 -16.25
CA GLU A 124 1.41 -32.36 -15.67
C GLU A 124 0.34 -32.68 -16.72
N THR A 125 -0.10 -31.69 -17.50
CA THR A 125 -1.05 -31.91 -18.60
C THR A 125 -0.49 -32.84 -19.67
N LYS A 126 0.79 -32.72 -20.05
CA LYS A 126 1.44 -33.66 -20.96
C LYS A 126 1.44 -35.08 -20.40
N VAL A 127 1.78 -35.27 -19.14
CA VAL A 127 1.76 -36.59 -18.48
C VAL A 127 0.34 -37.15 -18.46
N GLN A 128 -0.66 -36.35 -18.10
CA GLN A 128 -2.08 -36.72 -18.12
C GLN A 128 -2.49 -37.24 -19.50
N THR A 129 -2.17 -36.50 -20.57
CA THR A 129 -2.52 -36.92 -21.94
C THR A 129 -1.81 -38.22 -22.36
N LEU A 130 -0.55 -38.44 -21.95
CA LEU A 130 0.15 -39.69 -22.20
C LEU A 130 -0.48 -40.87 -21.45
N VAL A 131 -0.92 -40.67 -20.21
CA VAL A 131 -1.66 -41.67 -19.44
C VAL A 131 -2.98 -42.01 -20.12
N GLU A 132 -3.73 -41.00 -20.60
CA GLU A 132 -4.95 -41.20 -21.36
C GLU A 132 -4.70 -41.97 -22.66
N TYR A 133 -3.65 -41.62 -23.43
CA TYR A 133 -3.29 -42.35 -24.64
C TYR A 133 -2.90 -43.79 -24.35
N LYS A 134 -2.11 -44.04 -23.30
CA LYS A 134 -1.76 -45.39 -22.85
C LYS A 134 -3.00 -46.20 -22.49
N ASN A 135 -3.97 -45.59 -21.79
CA ASN A 135 -5.22 -46.25 -21.43
C ASN A 135 -6.08 -46.53 -22.67
N LYS A 136 -6.17 -45.60 -23.63
CA LYS A 136 -6.84 -45.81 -24.92
C LYS A 136 -6.20 -46.95 -25.73
N ILE A 137 -4.88 -47.06 -25.73
CA ILE A 137 -4.15 -48.18 -26.38
C ILE A 137 -4.47 -49.50 -25.67
N LYS A 138 -4.40 -49.56 -24.32
CA LYS A 138 -4.76 -50.76 -23.56
C LYS A 138 -6.21 -51.20 -23.80
N LEU A 139 -7.14 -50.27 -23.96
CA LEU A 139 -8.52 -50.60 -24.35
C LEU A 139 -8.58 -51.21 -25.74
N LYS A 140 -7.83 -50.67 -26.71
CA LYS A 140 -7.69 -51.27 -28.05
C LYS A 140 -6.94 -52.60 -28.06
N ASP A 141 -6.10 -52.91 -27.07
CA ASP A 141 -5.51 -54.25 -26.95
C ASP A 141 -6.59 -55.33 -26.71
N SER A 142 -7.76 -54.96 -26.15
CA SER A 142 -8.92 -55.86 -26.13
C SER A 142 -9.46 -56.15 -27.53
N ASP A 143 -9.36 -55.20 -28.46
CA ASP A 143 -9.65 -55.43 -29.89
C ASP A 143 -8.59 -56.34 -30.53
N LEU A 144 -7.36 -56.33 -30.04
CA LEU A 144 -6.32 -57.29 -30.46
C LEU A 144 -6.69 -58.73 -30.09
N SER A 145 -7.31 -58.94 -28.91
CA SER A 145 -7.90 -60.23 -28.55
C SER A 145 -9.03 -60.61 -29.53
N TYR A 146 -9.89 -59.66 -29.90
CA TYR A 146 -10.91 -59.88 -30.93
C TYR A 146 -10.30 -60.24 -32.30
N ILE A 147 -9.23 -59.55 -32.72
CA ILE A 147 -8.48 -59.86 -33.94
C ILE A 147 -7.90 -61.28 -33.88
N GLU A 148 -7.32 -61.70 -32.76
CA GLU A 148 -6.84 -63.07 -32.57
C GLU A 148 -7.97 -64.10 -32.66
N THR A 149 -9.14 -63.83 -32.05
CA THR A 149 -10.30 -64.73 -32.16
C THR A 149 -10.77 -64.85 -33.61
N LYS A 150 -10.81 -63.74 -34.36
CA LYS A 150 -11.17 -63.72 -35.78
C LYS A 150 -10.15 -64.44 -36.64
N LYS A 151 -8.85 -64.30 -36.37
CA LYS A 151 -7.79 -65.08 -37.04
C LYS A 151 -7.97 -66.58 -36.80
N LYS A 152 -8.25 -67.00 -35.56
CA LYS A 152 -8.53 -68.42 -35.24
C LYS A 152 -9.81 -68.92 -35.93
N GLU A 153 -10.84 -68.09 -36.02
CA GLU A 153 -12.09 -68.41 -36.73
C GLU A 153 -11.86 -68.56 -38.24
N ILE A 154 -11.13 -67.64 -38.88
CA ILE A 154 -10.73 -67.74 -40.29
C ILE A 154 -9.96 -69.04 -40.53
N HIS A 155 -9.00 -69.37 -39.67
CA HIS A 155 -8.25 -70.63 -39.80
C HIS A 155 -9.16 -71.86 -39.70
N ARG A 156 -10.11 -71.87 -38.76
CA ARG A 156 -11.13 -72.93 -38.65
C ARG A 156 -11.99 -73.03 -39.92
N MET A 157 -12.44 -71.90 -40.47
CA MET A 157 -13.20 -71.87 -41.72
C MET A 157 -12.39 -72.37 -42.91
N GLN A 158 -11.11 -72.02 -43.01
CA GLN A 158 -10.20 -72.52 -44.06
C GLN A 158 -10.01 -74.04 -43.97
N ILE A 159 -9.88 -74.60 -42.75
CA ILE A 159 -9.81 -76.06 -42.57
C ILE A 159 -11.11 -76.71 -43.02
N ARG A 160 -12.26 -76.16 -42.61
CA ARG A 160 -13.58 -76.67 -43.02
C ARG A 160 -13.77 -76.59 -44.53
N GLU A 161 -13.35 -75.50 -45.17
CA GLU A 161 -13.37 -75.35 -46.63
C GLU A 161 -12.56 -76.45 -47.32
N LYS A 162 -11.34 -76.74 -46.82
CA LYS A 162 -10.52 -77.85 -47.34
C LYS A 162 -11.21 -79.20 -47.17
N GLN A 163 -11.88 -79.45 -46.05
CA GLN A 163 -12.67 -80.67 -45.82
C GLN A 163 -13.87 -80.76 -46.78
N LEU A 164 -14.64 -79.68 -46.92
CA LEU A 164 -15.77 -79.61 -47.86
C LEU A 164 -15.32 -79.81 -49.31
N LYS A 165 -14.16 -79.27 -49.71
CA LYS A 165 -13.57 -79.55 -51.03
C LYS A 165 -13.23 -81.03 -51.20
N LYS A 166 -12.74 -81.71 -50.17
CA LYS A 166 -12.52 -83.17 -50.20
C LYS A 166 -13.83 -83.95 -50.32
N GLU A 167 -14.86 -83.56 -49.57
CA GLU A 167 -16.19 -84.19 -49.65
C GLU A 167 -16.86 -83.94 -51.00
N SER A 168 -16.78 -82.73 -51.54
CA SER A 168 -17.27 -82.39 -52.87
C SER A 168 -16.59 -83.23 -53.95
N LYS A 169 -15.26 -83.45 -53.86
CA LYS A 169 -14.55 -84.39 -54.75
C LYS A 169 -15.05 -85.82 -54.61
N LYS A 170 -15.34 -86.29 -53.39
CA LYS A 170 -15.95 -87.62 -53.17
C LYS A 170 -17.34 -87.70 -53.78
N ILE A 171 -18.16 -86.66 -53.62
CA ILE A 171 -19.51 -86.58 -54.21
C ILE A 171 -19.43 -86.56 -55.72
N MET A 172 -18.50 -85.81 -56.32
CA MET A 172 -18.26 -85.79 -57.77
C MET A 172 -17.89 -87.19 -58.28
N LYS A 173 -16.99 -87.88 -57.59
CA LYS A 173 -16.64 -89.28 -57.90
C LYS A 173 -17.84 -90.23 -57.75
N ASN A 174 -18.66 -90.03 -56.72
CA ASN A 174 -19.90 -90.79 -56.53
C ASN A 174 -20.94 -90.46 -57.61
N LEU A 175 -21.00 -89.21 -58.09
CA LEU A 175 -21.82 -88.77 -59.21
C LEU A 175 -21.35 -89.41 -60.51
N GLU A 176 -20.05 -89.49 -60.76
CA GLU A 176 -19.49 -90.21 -61.91
C GLU A 176 -19.84 -91.70 -61.84
N LEU A 177 -19.68 -92.34 -60.67
CA LEU A 177 -20.12 -93.72 -60.45
C LEU A 177 -21.64 -93.86 -60.58
N SER A 178 -22.40 -92.87 -60.13
CA SER A 178 -23.85 -92.85 -60.26
C SER A 178 -24.27 -92.62 -61.69
N LEU A 179 -23.54 -91.84 -62.49
CA LEU A 179 -23.75 -91.65 -63.92
C LEU A 179 -23.40 -92.92 -64.69
N LEU A 180 -22.36 -93.66 -64.28
CA LEU A 180 -22.06 -95.01 -64.78
C LEU A 180 -23.16 -96.00 -64.41
N ARG A 181 -23.70 -95.90 -63.20
CA ARG A 181 -24.91 -96.64 -62.79
C ARG A 181 -26.13 -96.14 -63.54
N HIS A 182 -26.23 -94.85 -63.88
CA HIS A 182 -27.36 -94.27 -64.59
C HIS A 182 -27.30 -94.57 -66.08
N THR A 183 -26.14 -94.74 -66.70
CA THR A 183 -26.01 -95.33 -68.05
C THR A 183 -26.37 -96.81 -68.03
N SER A 184 -26.05 -97.53 -66.95
CA SER A 184 -26.51 -98.91 -66.72
C SER A 184 -28.01 -99.01 -66.42
N ILE A 185 -28.59 -98.04 -65.68
CA ILE A 185 -30.01 -97.93 -65.35
C ILE A 185 -30.78 -97.33 -66.52
N TYR A 186 -30.22 -96.45 -67.35
CA TYR A 186 -30.84 -95.93 -68.57
C TYR A 186 -31.08 -97.05 -69.59
N ASN A 187 -30.17 -98.03 -69.66
CA ASN A 187 -30.43 -99.29 -70.37
C ASN A 187 -31.51 -100.18 -69.72
N LYS A 188 -31.93 -99.90 -68.47
CA LYS A 188 -32.95 -100.63 -67.71
C LYS A 188 -34.20 -99.82 -67.35
N ALA A 189 -34.24 -98.53 -67.68
CA ALA A 189 -35.26 -97.56 -67.26
C ALA A 189 -35.85 -96.81 -68.47
N VAL A 190 -35.92 -97.49 -69.62
CA VAL A 190 -37.02 -97.31 -70.59
C VAL A 190 -38.36 -97.86 -70.03
N SER A 191 -38.34 -98.43 -68.82
CA SER A 191 -39.54 -98.80 -68.07
C SER A 191 -39.71 -97.95 -66.80
N LYS A 192 -40.61 -96.96 -66.89
CA LYS A 192 -41.40 -96.32 -65.80
C LYS A 192 -40.81 -95.12 -65.02
N PHE A 193 -41.15 -93.92 -65.53
CA PHE A 193 -41.96 -92.82 -64.94
C PHE A 193 -41.77 -92.32 -63.47
N ASP A 194 -41.42 -91.02 -63.38
CA ASP A 194 -42.02 -89.85 -62.66
C ASP A 194 -42.07 -89.56 -61.13
N SER A 195 -41.64 -88.30 -60.84
CA SER A 195 -42.16 -87.26 -59.90
C SER A 195 -41.83 -87.35 -58.39
N LEU A 196 -41.72 -86.30 -57.53
CA LEU A 196 -41.51 -84.83 -57.58
C LEU A 196 -41.24 -84.33 -56.12
N LYS A 197 -40.59 -83.16 -56.01
CA LYS A 197 -40.39 -82.13 -54.92
C LYS A 197 -41.32 -82.17 -53.67
N GLY A 198 -41.03 -81.57 -52.50
CA GLY A 198 -40.09 -80.50 -52.12
C GLY A 198 -40.34 -79.96 -50.68
N ASN A 199 -39.59 -78.93 -50.31
CA ASN A 199 -39.13 -78.53 -48.96
C ASN A 199 -40.14 -77.82 -48.02
N LYS A 200 -39.90 -77.94 -46.69
CA LYS A 200 -40.54 -77.17 -45.61
C LYS A 200 -39.65 -75.99 -45.13
N ILE A 201 -40.30 -74.87 -44.82
CA ILE A 201 -39.74 -73.56 -44.43
C ILE A 201 -39.33 -73.53 -42.94
N ASN A 202 -38.25 -72.77 -42.66
CA ASN A 202 -37.45 -72.75 -41.44
C ASN A 202 -37.93 -71.71 -40.39
N ILE A 203 -38.65 -72.19 -39.37
CA ILE A 203 -39.18 -71.46 -38.20
C ILE A 203 -38.06 -70.90 -37.30
N GLN A 204 -36.84 -71.42 -37.40
CA GLN A 204 -35.72 -71.06 -36.51
C GLN A 204 -35.07 -69.71 -36.84
N SER A 205 -35.28 -69.19 -38.05
CA SER A 205 -34.80 -67.87 -38.47
C SER A 205 -35.59 -66.71 -37.86
N PHE A 206 -36.89 -66.93 -37.57
CA PHE A 206 -37.76 -65.95 -36.92
C PHE A 206 -37.50 -65.84 -35.43
N LEU A 207 -37.27 -66.97 -34.74
CA LEU A 207 -36.94 -66.97 -33.31
C LEU A 207 -35.63 -66.23 -33.02
N LYS A 208 -34.60 -66.40 -33.87
CA LYS A 208 -33.34 -65.64 -33.76
C LYS A 208 -33.52 -64.14 -33.97
N LYS A 209 -34.40 -63.71 -34.88
CA LYS A 209 -34.71 -62.28 -35.08
C LYS A 209 -35.39 -61.68 -33.86
N LEU A 210 -36.30 -62.41 -33.22
CA LEU A 210 -36.98 -61.96 -32.00
C LEU A 210 -36.01 -61.79 -30.83
N GLU A 211 -35.06 -62.71 -30.66
CA GLU A 211 -34.07 -62.64 -29.58
C GLU A 211 -33.04 -61.52 -29.79
N ASN A 212 -32.67 -61.24 -31.05
CA ASN A 212 -31.83 -60.11 -31.40
C ASN A 212 -32.51 -58.75 -31.11
N LEU A 213 -33.82 -58.65 -31.37
CA LEU A 213 -34.58 -57.44 -31.04
C LEU A 213 -34.69 -57.23 -29.51
N ARG A 214 -34.89 -58.31 -28.76
CA ARG A 214 -34.98 -58.26 -27.29
C ARG A 214 -33.66 -57.81 -26.65
N SER A 215 -32.54 -58.33 -27.12
CA SER A 215 -31.21 -57.91 -26.66
C SER A 215 -30.85 -56.48 -27.08
N ALA A 216 -31.32 -56.00 -28.23
CA ALA A 216 -31.15 -54.60 -28.64
C ALA A 216 -31.94 -53.63 -27.75
N ILE A 217 -33.17 -53.98 -27.36
CA ILE A 217 -33.99 -53.19 -26.43
C ILE A 217 -33.30 -53.08 -25.06
N GLU A 218 -32.77 -54.18 -24.53
CA GLU A 218 -32.10 -54.17 -23.23
C GLU A 218 -30.82 -53.32 -23.22
N LYS A 219 -30.05 -53.35 -24.31
CA LYS A 219 -28.88 -52.45 -24.49
C LYS A 219 -29.30 -50.98 -24.51
N LYS A 220 -30.36 -50.64 -25.25
CA LYS A 220 -30.87 -49.27 -25.32
C LYS A 220 -31.42 -48.78 -23.99
N LYS A 221 -32.01 -49.66 -23.18
CA LYS A 221 -32.45 -49.34 -21.81
C LYS A 221 -31.26 -48.99 -20.91
N LYS A 222 -30.20 -49.79 -20.91
CA LYS A 222 -28.97 -49.50 -20.15
C LYS A 222 -28.29 -48.20 -20.60
N GLU A 223 -28.28 -47.91 -21.90
CA GLU A 223 -27.81 -46.63 -22.42
C GLU A 223 -28.65 -45.46 -21.89
N CYS A 224 -29.98 -45.58 -21.82
CA CYS A 224 -30.86 -44.55 -21.26
C CYS A 224 -30.61 -44.32 -19.75
N GLU A 225 -30.38 -45.38 -18.97
CA GLU A 225 -30.03 -45.29 -17.55
C GLU A 225 -28.67 -44.57 -17.36
N GLY A 226 -27.68 -44.89 -18.20
CA GLY A 226 -26.39 -44.20 -18.24
C GLY A 226 -26.51 -42.72 -18.61
N LEU A 227 -27.37 -42.37 -19.57
CA LEU A 227 -27.64 -40.98 -19.93
C LEU A 227 -28.35 -40.22 -18.79
N THR A 228 -29.27 -40.87 -18.07
CA THR A 228 -30.00 -40.26 -16.95
C THR A 228 -29.06 -39.94 -15.79
N THR A 229 -28.15 -40.85 -15.46
CA THR A 229 -27.12 -40.61 -14.43
C THR A 229 -26.14 -39.50 -14.84
N CYS A 230 -25.74 -39.46 -16.11
CA CYS A 230 -24.91 -38.37 -16.65
C CYS A 230 -25.64 -37.00 -16.55
N ALA A 231 -26.92 -36.95 -16.90
CA ALA A 231 -27.73 -35.72 -16.81
C ALA A 231 -27.82 -35.20 -15.36
N ASN A 232 -28.00 -36.10 -14.38
CA ASN A 232 -28.02 -35.74 -12.97
C ASN A 232 -26.68 -35.18 -12.48
N ASN A 233 -25.56 -35.79 -12.89
CA ASN A 233 -24.23 -35.30 -12.55
C ASN A 233 -23.95 -33.92 -13.17
N LEU A 234 -24.36 -33.70 -14.42
CA LEU A 234 -24.24 -32.39 -15.07
C LEU A 234 -25.09 -31.33 -14.37
N GLN A 235 -26.30 -31.68 -13.93
CA GLN A 235 -27.15 -30.77 -13.16
C GLN A 235 -26.54 -30.42 -11.80
N HIS A 236 -25.92 -31.38 -11.12
CA HIS A 236 -25.22 -31.13 -9.86
C HIS A 236 -24.01 -30.19 -10.06
N ASN A 237 -23.17 -30.48 -11.07
CA ASN A 237 -22.02 -29.64 -11.42
C ASN A 237 -22.44 -28.21 -11.79
N LYS A 238 -23.56 -28.06 -12.51
CA LYS A 238 -24.13 -26.75 -12.85
C LYS A 238 -24.47 -25.96 -11.58
N LEU A 239 -25.17 -26.57 -10.62
CA LEU A 239 -25.53 -25.92 -9.36
C LEU A 239 -24.29 -25.54 -8.54
N GLU A 240 -23.27 -26.39 -8.49
CA GLU A 240 -22.02 -26.09 -7.79
C GLU A 240 -21.28 -24.89 -8.41
N LEU A 241 -21.23 -24.83 -9.75
CA LEU A 241 -20.66 -23.70 -10.48
C LEU A 241 -21.46 -22.41 -10.25
N GLU A 242 -22.80 -22.48 -10.25
CA GLU A 242 -23.66 -21.33 -9.94
C GLU A 242 -23.41 -20.79 -8.52
N CYS A 243 -23.30 -21.67 -7.52
CA CYS A 243 -22.93 -21.29 -6.16
C CYS A 243 -21.54 -20.63 -6.11
N LYS A 244 -20.57 -21.16 -6.85
CA LYS A 244 -19.21 -20.60 -6.91
C LYS A 244 -19.20 -19.23 -7.55
N VAL A 245 -19.92 -19.04 -8.66
CA VAL A 245 -20.09 -17.74 -9.33
C VAL A 245 -20.75 -16.74 -8.39
N ALA A 246 -21.82 -17.12 -7.69
CA ALA A 246 -22.47 -16.24 -6.72
C ALA A 246 -21.50 -15.80 -5.59
N SER A 247 -20.71 -16.74 -5.06
CA SER A 247 -19.71 -16.42 -4.02
C SER A 247 -18.59 -15.48 -4.53
N LEU A 248 -18.16 -15.65 -5.78
CA LEU A 248 -17.15 -14.79 -6.41
C LEU A 248 -17.71 -13.39 -6.71
N ASN A 249 -18.97 -13.29 -7.13
CA ASN A 249 -19.64 -12.01 -7.32
C ASN A 249 -19.71 -11.21 -6.02
N VAL A 250 -20.11 -11.84 -4.91
CA VAL A 250 -20.12 -11.18 -3.59
C VAL A 250 -18.73 -10.70 -3.17
N LYS A 251 -17.69 -11.50 -3.41
CA LYS A 251 -16.30 -11.08 -3.13
C LYS A 251 -15.90 -9.89 -4.00
N THR A 252 -16.28 -9.90 -5.27
CA THR A 252 -15.98 -8.81 -6.22
C THR A 252 -16.65 -7.51 -5.79
N THR A 253 -17.95 -7.56 -5.44
CA THR A 253 -18.69 -6.37 -4.96
C THR A 253 -18.11 -5.80 -3.67
N ASN A 254 -17.60 -6.67 -2.78
CA ASN A 254 -16.93 -6.21 -1.55
C ASN A 254 -15.61 -5.49 -1.88
N VAL A 255 -14.79 -6.05 -2.77
CA VAL A 255 -13.54 -5.41 -3.21
C VAL A 255 -13.81 -4.08 -3.90
N GLU A 256 -14.85 -3.98 -4.73
CA GLU A 256 -15.26 -2.72 -5.36
C GLU A 256 -15.65 -1.65 -4.32
N LYS A 257 -16.37 -2.07 -3.28
CA LYS A 257 -16.72 -1.18 -2.16
C LYS A 257 -15.46 -0.71 -1.42
N ASP A 258 -14.55 -1.62 -1.08
CA ASP A 258 -13.29 -1.29 -0.41
C ASP A 258 -12.45 -0.32 -1.24
N ILE A 259 -12.40 -0.49 -2.56
CA ILE A 259 -11.72 0.44 -3.49
C ILE A 259 -12.38 1.81 -3.45
N SER A 260 -13.72 1.88 -3.45
CA SER A 260 -14.45 3.15 -3.36
C SER A 260 -14.16 3.87 -2.04
N ASP A 261 -14.19 3.15 -0.92
CA ASP A 261 -13.93 3.71 0.42
C ASP A 261 -12.46 4.18 0.54
N LEU A 262 -11.50 3.40 0.05
CA LEU A 262 -10.09 3.79 -0.02
C LEU A 262 -9.89 5.02 -0.93
N THR A 263 -10.61 5.11 -2.04
CA THR A 263 -10.52 6.27 -2.94
C THR A 263 -11.07 7.53 -2.27
N ALA A 264 -12.15 7.43 -1.48
CA ALA A 264 -12.68 8.54 -0.71
C ALA A 264 -11.68 9.00 0.37
N THR A 265 -11.12 8.08 1.14
CA THR A 265 -10.12 8.40 2.18
C THR A 265 -8.86 9.04 1.59
N ILE A 266 -8.37 8.59 0.43
CA ILE A 266 -7.24 9.22 -0.28
C ILE A 266 -7.55 10.67 -0.65
N LYS A 267 -8.76 10.97 -1.13
CA LYS A 267 -9.18 12.34 -1.47
C LYS A 267 -9.18 13.23 -0.23
N ASP A 268 -9.75 12.76 0.87
CA ASP A 268 -9.83 13.52 2.13
C ASP A 268 -8.45 13.78 2.76
N LEU A 269 -7.57 12.77 2.73
CA LEU A 269 -6.18 12.92 3.13
C LEU A 269 -5.43 13.90 2.22
N GLY A 270 -5.72 13.90 0.93
CA GLY A 270 -5.18 14.87 -0.02
C GLY A 270 -5.56 16.31 0.32
N VAL A 271 -6.83 16.56 0.64
CA VAL A 271 -7.32 17.87 1.09
C VAL A 271 -6.65 18.30 2.40
N THR A 272 -6.54 17.39 3.36
CA THR A 272 -5.90 17.67 4.66
C THR A 272 -4.41 17.97 4.50
N LYS A 273 -3.69 17.18 3.70
CA LYS A 273 -2.28 17.41 3.38
C LYS A 273 -2.09 18.78 2.75
N MET A 274 -2.96 19.15 1.81
CA MET A 274 -2.91 20.43 1.13
C MET A 274 -3.10 21.60 2.11
N LYS A 275 -4.09 21.51 3.01
CA LYS A 275 -4.28 22.50 4.10
C LYS A 275 -3.02 22.64 4.97
N ASN A 276 -2.45 21.52 5.42
CA ASN A 276 -1.26 21.53 6.29
C ASN A 276 -0.03 22.15 5.61
N VAL A 277 0.17 21.88 4.31
CA VAL A 277 1.26 22.49 3.54
C VAL A 277 1.10 24.01 3.47
N TYR A 278 -0.12 24.52 3.30
CA TYR A 278 -0.36 25.96 3.30
C TYR A 278 -0.09 26.60 4.66
N GLU A 279 -0.61 26.01 5.72
CA GLU A 279 -0.40 26.51 7.08
C GLU A 279 1.09 26.54 7.45
N LEU A 280 1.83 25.49 7.07
CA LEU A 280 3.27 25.41 7.30
C LEU A 280 4.03 26.45 6.47
N SER A 281 3.68 26.62 5.18
CA SER A 281 4.30 27.63 4.32
C SER A 281 4.04 29.05 4.82
N TYR A 282 2.84 29.32 5.33
CA TYR A 282 2.49 30.59 5.97
C TYR A 282 3.34 30.82 7.21
N LYS A 283 3.38 29.85 8.15
CA LYS A 283 4.20 29.93 9.38
C LYS A 283 5.68 30.13 9.09
N GLN A 284 6.23 29.45 8.07
CA GLN A 284 7.62 29.64 7.64
C GLN A 284 7.87 31.04 7.10
N SER A 285 6.94 31.56 6.28
CA SER A 285 7.05 32.91 5.72
C SER A 285 6.93 33.97 6.82
N TYR A 286 6.03 33.76 7.77
CA TYR A 286 5.86 34.62 8.94
C TYR A 286 7.09 34.60 9.86
N ALA A 287 7.68 33.43 10.10
CA ALA A 287 8.93 33.31 10.87
C ALA A 287 10.08 34.07 10.20
N LYS A 288 10.23 33.95 8.88
CA LYS A 288 11.21 34.73 8.10
C LYS A 288 10.95 36.23 8.21
N PHE A 289 9.70 36.65 8.12
CA PHE A 289 9.32 38.06 8.31
C PHE A 289 9.73 38.56 9.69
N LEU A 290 9.43 37.82 10.77
CA LEU A 290 9.84 38.18 12.12
C LEU A 290 11.37 38.24 12.29
N GLU A 291 12.10 37.32 11.65
CA GLU A 291 13.56 37.33 11.64
C GLU A 291 14.12 38.58 10.92
N GLU A 292 13.52 38.98 9.81
CA GLU A 292 13.89 40.20 9.09
C GLU A 292 13.54 41.48 9.87
N VAL A 293 12.43 41.49 10.61
CA VAL A 293 12.08 42.57 11.55
C VAL A 293 13.11 42.66 12.68
N ASN A 294 13.51 41.53 13.27
CA ASN A 294 14.57 41.49 14.29
C ASN A 294 15.93 41.95 13.76
N ASN A 295 16.20 41.76 12.47
CA ASN A 295 17.40 42.23 11.79
C ASN A 295 17.30 43.69 11.29
N ASP A 296 16.33 44.48 11.80
CA ASP A 296 16.09 45.89 11.48
C ASP A 296 15.90 46.19 9.97
N LYS A 297 15.51 45.19 9.16
CA LYS A 297 15.29 45.39 7.72
C LYS A 297 14.01 46.16 7.40
N TYR A 298 13.05 46.18 8.33
CA TYR A 298 11.76 46.85 8.15
C TYR A 298 11.65 48.09 9.05
N ARG A 299 11.16 49.19 8.47
CA ARG A 299 10.83 50.42 9.20
C ARG A 299 9.34 50.48 9.46
N MET A 300 8.96 50.76 10.71
CA MET A 300 7.56 50.89 11.12
C MET A 300 6.89 52.11 10.46
N VAL A 301 5.94 51.85 9.55
CA VAL A 301 5.24 52.88 8.75
C VAL A 301 4.04 53.46 9.52
N ILE A 302 3.31 52.62 10.27
CA ILE A 302 2.13 53.03 11.02
C ILE A 302 2.49 53.09 12.51
N LYS A 303 2.47 54.30 13.08
CA LYS A 303 2.85 54.56 14.48
C LYS A 303 1.66 54.69 15.44
N ASN A 304 0.44 54.70 14.90
CA ASN A 304 -0.79 54.89 15.68
C ASN A 304 -1.66 53.64 15.55
N GLU A 305 -2.00 53.03 16.69
CA GLU A 305 -2.79 51.80 16.81
C GLU A 305 -4.18 51.93 16.16
N SER A 306 -4.80 53.11 16.25
CA SER A 306 -6.10 53.37 15.61
C SER A 306 -6.03 53.21 14.09
N LYS A 307 -4.98 53.74 13.44
CA LYS A 307 -4.80 53.63 11.99
C LYS A 307 -4.42 52.22 11.55
N MET A 308 -3.73 51.47 12.42
CA MET A 308 -3.41 50.06 12.19
C MET A 308 -4.68 49.21 12.20
N ASN A 309 -5.58 49.44 13.16
CA ASN A 309 -6.85 48.73 13.24
C ASN A 309 -7.77 49.03 12.06
N ASP A 310 -7.80 50.27 11.56
CA ASP A 310 -8.57 50.64 10.38
C ASP A 310 -8.08 49.95 9.10
N GLU A 311 -6.76 49.92 8.86
CA GLU A 311 -6.12 49.19 7.76
C GLU A 311 -6.36 47.67 7.86
N LEU A 312 -6.26 47.11 9.07
CA LEU A 312 -6.48 45.68 9.31
C LEU A 312 -7.95 45.31 9.07
N ALA A 313 -8.90 46.13 9.52
CA ALA A 313 -10.33 45.96 9.25
C ALA A 313 -10.66 46.07 7.75
N ALA A 314 -10.04 47.01 7.03
CA ALA A 314 -10.18 47.13 5.58
C ALA A 314 -9.63 45.89 4.85
N GLY A 315 -8.47 45.38 5.26
CA GLY A 315 -7.87 44.16 4.72
C GLY A 315 -8.72 42.91 4.97
N LEU A 316 -9.27 42.74 6.18
CA LEU A 316 -10.18 41.64 6.50
C LEU A 316 -11.47 41.69 5.66
N LYS A 317 -12.00 42.89 5.42
CA LYS A 317 -13.17 43.07 4.56
C LYS A 317 -12.89 42.63 3.12
N ILE A 318 -11.77 43.06 2.54
CA ILE A 318 -11.35 42.63 1.20
C ILE A 318 -11.17 41.10 1.15
N ASN A 319 -10.58 40.49 2.19
CA ASN A 319 -10.40 39.04 2.24
C ASN A 319 -11.74 38.29 2.33
N SER A 320 -12.72 38.82 3.07
CA SER A 320 -14.08 38.29 3.13
C SER A 320 -14.81 38.37 1.78
N ASP A 321 -14.68 39.50 1.09
CA ASP A 321 -15.27 39.71 -0.24
C ASP A 321 -14.64 38.76 -1.27
N LEU A 322 -13.31 38.61 -1.25
CA LEU A 322 -12.58 37.66 -2.11
C LEU A 322 -12.96 36.21 -1.80
N THR A 323 -13.12 35.84 -0.53
CA THR A 323 -13.56 34.49 -0.15
C THR A 323 -14.95 34.18 -0.71
N SER A 324 -15.86 35.16 -0.64
CA SER A 324 -17.22 35.04 -1.20
C SER A 324 -17.21 34.88 -2.72
N VAL A 325 -16.36 35.64 -3.43
CA VAL A 325 -16.19 35.52 -4.89
C VAL A 325 -15.61 34.16 -5.27
N VAL A 326 -14.61 33.65 -4.54
CA VAL A 326 -14.01 32.35 -4.82
C VAL A 326 -14.97 31.20 -4.51
N GLU A 327 -15.85 31.34 -3.50
CA GLU A 327 -16.93 30.39 -3.24
C GLU A 327 -18.00 30.38 -4.35
N ALA A 328 -18.34 31.54 -4.91
CA ALA A 328 -19.21 31.62 -6.08
C ALA A 328 -18.57 30.95 -7.32
N LEU A 329 -17.29 31.24 -7.59
CA LEU A 329 -16.54 30.62 -8.68
C LEU A 329 -16.44 29.09 -8.58
N LYS A 330 -16.44 28.55 -7.35
CA LYS A 330 -16.44 27.10 -7.11
C LYS A 330 -17.71 26.43 -7.64
N ASN A 331 -18.85 27.11 -7.54
CA ASN A 331 -20.13 26.63 -8.05
C ASN A 331 -20.22 26.80 -9.57
N ASP A 332 -19.69 27.91 -10.10
CA ASP A 332 -19.75 28.22 -11.53
C ASP A 332 -18.78 27.37 -12.38
N PHE A 333 -17.65 26.94 -11.81
CA PHE A 333 -16.62 26.18 -12.54
C PHE A 333 -16.19 24.88 -11.82
N PRO A 334 -17.01 23.81 -11.88
CA PRO A 334 -16.71 22.51 -11.26
C PRO A 334 -15.41 21.88 -11.77
N ASN A 335 -15.04 22.15 -13.01
CA ASN A 335 -13.85 21.61 -13.67
C ASN A 335 -12.54 22.15 -13.07
N LEU A 336 -12.58 23.30 -12.39
CA LEU A 336 -11.43 23.93 -11.74
C LEU A 336 -11.47 23.76 -10.21
N ASN A 337 -12.32 22.87 -9.69
CA ASN A 337 -12.58 22.73 -8.25
C ASN A 337 -11.30 22.58 -7.41
N ILE A 338 -10.27 21.87 -7.89
CA ILE A 338 -9.00 21.71 -7.19
C ILE A 338 -8.26 23.05 -7.05
N GLN A 339 -8.22 23.85 -8.11
CA GLN A 339 -7.53 25.15 -8.14
C GLN A 339 -8.30 26.21 -7.35
N ILE A 340 -9.64 26.15 -7.38
CA ILE A 340 -10.51 27.06 -6.63
C ILE A 340 -10.48 26.72 -5.14
N THR A 341 -10.53 25.43 -4.79
CA THR A 341 -10.38 24.94 -3.41
C THR A 341 -9.01 25.34 -2.84
N ARG A 342 -7.96 25.28 -3.66
CA ARG A 342 -6.63 25.80 -3.32
C ARG A 342 -6.66 27.29 -2.95
N MET A 343 -7.28 28.14 -3.77
CA MET A 343 -7.38 29.57 -3.50
C MET A 343 -8.18 29.85 -2.22
N LEU A 344 -9.27 29.09 -2.00
CA LEU A 344 -10.08 29.17 -0.79
C LEU A 344 -9.29 28.85 0.49
N PHE A 345 -8.43 27.85 0.47
CA PHE A 345 -7.60 27.51 1.63
C PHE A 345 -6.58 28.61 1.95
N ILE A 346 -6.00 29.26 0.93
CA ILE A 346 -5.06 30.36 1.12
C ILE A 346 -5.77 31.55 1.78
N LEU A 347 -6.92 31.98 1.24
CA LEU A 347 -7.67 33.11 1.76
C LEU A 347 -8.14 32.89 3.21
N LYS A 348 -8.58 31.67 3.54
CA LYS A 348 -9.01 31.31 4.91
C LYS A 348 -7.84 31.19 5.89
N SER A 349 -6.64 30.83 5.44
CA SER A 349 -5.45 30.75 6.30
C SER A 349 -4.90 32.12 6.73
N ILE A 350 -5.27 33.20 6.04
CA ILE A 350 -4.83 34.57 6.34
C ILE A 350 -5.74 35.23 7.39
N GLY A 351 -6.98 34.74 7.55
CA GLY A 351 -7.97 35.29 8.49
C GLY A 351 -8.11 34.54 9.82
N SER A 352 -7.35 33.45 10.04
CA SER A 352 -7.28 32.71 11.31
C SER A 352 -5.96 32.99 11.98
#